data_AF-A0A3B9GWE2-F1
#
_entry.id   AF-A0A3B9GWE2-F1
#
_cell.length_a   1.000
_cell.length_b   1.000
_cell.length_c   1.000
_cell.angle_alpha   90.00
_cell.angle_beta   90.00
_cell.angle_gamma   90.00
#
_symmetry.space_group_name_H-M   'P 1'
#
loop_
_entity.id
_entity.type
_entity.pdbx_description
1 polymer ?
#
loop_
_entity_poly.entity_id
_entity_poly.type
_entity_poly.pdbx_seq_one_letter_code
_entity_poly.pdbx_strand_id
1 'polypeptide(L)' 'DEAGNITRRTVWPFLIVYADHIRMMCAWCELRDGFRHFRTDRVKQIDMLDARFPERVARLRKRWEAVREAERCRKATRPD' A
#
# COMPACT_ATOMS: atom_id res chain seq x y z
N ASP A 1 -0.58 13.21 1.71
CA ASP A 1 -1.37 12.56 0.65
C ASP A 1 -0.66 12.86 -0.67
N GLU A 2 -1.27 12.55 -1.81
CA GLU A 2 -0.68 12.85 -3.13
C GLU A 2 -0.53 14.36 -3.38
N ALA A 3 -1.34 15.17 -2.67
CA ALA A 3 -1.26 16.63 -2.63
C ALA A 3 -0.20 17.18 -1.65
N GLY A 4 0.60 16.32 -1.00
CA GLY A 4 1.68 16.74 -0.10
C GLY A 4 1.27 17.00 1.35
N ASN A 5 -0.01 16.82 1.71
CA ASN A 5 -0.46 17.06 3.08
C ASN A 5 0.06 15.98 4.04
N ILE A 6 0.49 16.37 5.23
CA ILE A 6 0.82 15.41 6.28
C ILE A 6 -0.48 14.79 6.79
N THR A 7 -0.56 13.46 6.76
CA THR A 7 -1.74 12.72 7.24
C THR A 7 -1.31 11.60 8.16
N ARG A 8 -1.99 11.43 9.29
CA ARG A 8 -1.85 10.27 10.16
C ARG A 8 -2.83 9.18 9.74
N ARG A 9 -2.36 7.95 9.58
CA ARG A 9 -3.18 6.81 9.14
C ARG A 9 -2.65 5.52 9.76
N THR A 10 -3.56 4.64 10.17
CA THR A 10 -3.24 3.25 10.47
C THR A 10 -3.12 2.48 9.16
N VAL A 11 -1.98 1.81 8.98
CA VAL A 11 -1.71 1.01 7.79
C VAL A 11 -1.16 -0.34 8.21
N TRP A 12 -1.46 -1.37 7.43
CA TRP A 12 -1.02 -2.74 7.65
C TRP A 12 -0.01 -3.13 6.56
N PRO A 13 1.29 -2.90 6.78
CA PRO A 13 2.31 -3.14 5.77
C PRO A 13 2.62 -4.62 5.63
N PHE A 14 2.64 -5.14 4.40
CA PHE A 14 2.88 -6.57 4.14
C PHE A 14 3.96 -6.83 3.09
N LEU A 15 4.44 -5.79 2.39
CA LEU A 15 5.48 -5.91 1.37
C LEU A 15 6.27 -4.60 1.25
N ILE A 16 7.59 -4.71 1.03
CA ILE A 16 8.45 -3.61 0.59
C ILE A 16 8.90 -3.89 -0.84
N VAL A 17 8.83 -2.87 -1.68
CA VAL A 17 9.22 -2.89 -3.09
C VAL A 17 10.30 -1.84 -3.30
N TYR A 18 11.35 -2.22 -4.00
CA TYR A 18 12.40 -1.32 -4.46
C TYR A 18 12.13 -1.00 -5.93
N ALA A 19 11.95 0.28 -6.25
CA ALA A 19 11.72 0.75 -7.61
C ALA A 19 12.53 2.03 -7.83
N ASP A 20 13.30 2.14 -8.92
CA ASP A 20 13.96 3.39 -9.35
C ASP A 20 14.60 4.21 -8.20
N HIS A 21 15.40 3.55 -7.36
CA HIS A 21 16.07 4.10 -6.17
C HIS A 21 15.16 4.54 -5.00
N ILE A 22 13.84 4.40 -5.12
CA ILE A 22 12.89 4.63 -4.04
C ILE A 22 12.42 3.33 -3.39
N ARG A 23 12.21 3.38 -2.08
CA ARG A 23 11.66 2.29 -1.27
C ARG A 23 10.18 2.55 -1.04
N MET A 24 9.34 1.68 -1.59
CA MET A 24 7.90 1.74 -1.44
C MET A 24 7.41 0.62 -0.51
N MET A 25 6.39 0.91 0.28
CA MET A 25 5.74 -0.04 1.16
C MET A 25 4.30 -0.23 0.70
N CYS A 26 3.92 -1.47 0.38
CA CYS A 26 2.54 -1.83 0.10
C CYS A 26 1.83 -2.11 1.42
N ALA A 27 0.70 -1.44 1.64
CA ALA A 27 -0.09 -1.63 2.85
C ALA A 27 -1.59 -1.52 2.58
N TRP A 28 -2.39 -2.19 3.42
CA TRP A 28 -3.81 -1.89 3.55
C TRP A 28 -3.99 -0.64 4.42
N CYS A 29 -4.72 0.35 3.92
CA CYS A 29 -4.95 1.61 4.60
C CYS A 29 -6.38 1.65 5.13
N GLU A 30 -6.57 1.65 6.45
CA GLU A 30 -7.91 1.63 7.06
C GLU A 30 -8.73 2.86 6.67
N LEU A 31 -8.11 4.05 6.66
CA LEU A 31 -8.79 5.30 6.29
C LEU A 31 -9.31 5.32 4.84
N ARG A 32 -8.82 4.42 3.98
CA ARG A 32 -9.17 4.37 2.56
C ARG A 32 -9.79 3.04 2.16
N ASP A 33 -9.97 2.15 3.14
CA ASP A 33 -10.50 0.79 2.95
C ASP A 33 -9.91 0.10 1.71
N GLY A 34 -8.57 0.18 1.56
CA GLY A 34 -7.95 -0.17 0.30
C GLY A 34 -6.43 -0.29 0.35
N PHE A 35 -5.88 -0.94 -0.68
CA PHE A 35 -4.43 -1.06 -0.87
C PHE A 35 -3.83 0.24 -1.38
N ARG A 36 -2.71 0.65 -0.78
CA ARG A 36 -1.94 1.84 -1.17
C ARG A 36 -0.44 1.57 -1.08
N HIS A 37 0.30 2.31 -1.90
CA HIS A 37 1.75 2.33 -1.89
C HIS A 37 2.22 3.59 -1.14
N PHE A 38 3.09 3.41 -0.17
CA PHE A 38 3.66 4.48 0.64
C PHE A 38 5.15 4.60 0.37
N ARG A 39 5.59 5.80 0.00
CA ARG A 39 7.02 6.12 -0.12
C ARG A 39 7.62 6.21 1.27
N THR A 40 8.50 5.27 1.60
CA THR A 40 9.13 5.21 2.93
C THR A 40 9.97 6.45 3.21
N ASP A 41 10.54 7.07 2.18
CA ASP A 41 11.30 8.32 2.26
C ASP A 41 10.46 9.55 2.65
N ARG A 42 9.12 9.48 2.51
CA ARG A 42 8.19 10.56 2.88
C ARG A 42 7.51 10.35 4.23
N VAL A 43 7.80 9.25 4.92
CA VAL A 43 7.21 8.96 6.23
C VAL A 43 7.96 9.76 7.30
N LYS A 44 7.25 10.65 8.00
CA LYS A 44 7.83 11.51 9.04
C LYS A 44 7.98 10.81 10.40
N GLN A 45 7.02 9.95 10.73
CA GLN A 45 6.99 9.21 11.99
C GLN A 45 6.27 7.88 11.78
N ILE A 46 6.70 6.85 12.50
CA ILE A 46 6.07 5.54 12.55
C ILE A 46 5.90 5.16 14.02
N ASP A 47 4.66 4.89 14.39
CA ASP A 47 4.34 4.29 15.68
C ASP A 47 3.95 2.83 15.41
N MET A 48 4.71 1.87 15.95
CA MET A 48 4.30 0.46 15.91
C MET A 48 3.17 0.27 16.90
N LEU A 49 2.01 -0.16 16.42
CA LEU A 49 0.86 -0.43 17.26
C LEU A 49 0.94 -1.86 17.80
N ASP A 50 0.52 -2.08 19.05
CA ASP A 50 0.33 -3.43 19.64
C ASP A 50 -0.90 -4.17 19.07
N ALA A 51 -1.30 -3.81 17.85
CA ALA A 51 -2.42 -4.39 17.15
C ALA A 51 -1.94 -5.54 16.27
N ARG A 52 -2.67 -6.66 16.30
CA ARG A 52 -2.44 -7.78 15.39
C ARG A 52 -3.14 -7.51 14.06
N PHE A 53 -2.53 -7.97 12.96
CA PHE A 53 -3.16 -7.91 11.66
C PHE A 53 -4.57 -8.52 11.73
N PRO A 54 -5.60 -7.83 11.23
CA PRO A 54 -6.98 -8.32 11.28
C PRO A 54 -7.16 -9.60 10.44
N GLU A 55 -6.21 -9.90 9.57
CA GLU A 55 -6.18 -11.14 8.79
C GLU A 55 -4.76 -11.66 8.59
N ARG A 56 -4.63 -12.90 8.15
CA ARG A 56 -3.32 -13.47 7.82
C ARG A 56 -2.66 -12.67 6.70
N VAL A 57 -1.38 -12.35 6.85
CA VAL A 57 -0.56 -11.63 5.85
C VAL A 57 -0.62 -12.27 4.46
N ALA A 58 -0.67 -13.60 4.39
CA ALA A 58 -0.82 -14.33 3.12
C ALA A 58 -2.15 -13.97 2.40
N ARG A 59 -3.24 -13.74 3.14
CA ARG A 59 -4.53 -13.35 2.59
C ARG A 59 -4.50 -11.90 2.11
N LEU A 60 -3.88 -10.99 2.87
CA LEU A 60 -3.62 -9.61 2.43
C LEU A 60 -2.86 -9.58 1.11
N ARG A 61 -1.79 -10.36 1.02
CA ARG A 61 -0.95 -10.44 -0.17
C ARG A 61 -1.74 -10.95 -1.38
N LYS A 62 -2.51 -12.03 -1.23
CA LYS A 62 -3.35 -12.58 -2.32
C LYS A 62 -4.39 -11.56 -2.80
N ARG A 63 -5.05 -10.83 -1.88
CA ARG A 63 -6.00 -9.76 -2.24
C ARG A 63 -5.30 -8.63 -3.01
N TRP A 64 -4.11 -8.23 -2.59
CA TRP A 64 -3.33 -7.20 -3.27
C TRP A 64 -2.87 -7.64 -4.66
N GLU A 65 -2.42 -8.89 -4.83
CA GLU A 65 -2.03 -9.45 -6.14
C GLU A 65 -3.21 -9.42 -7.12
N ALA A 66 -4.40 -9.83 -6.68
CA ALA A 66 -5.63 -9.76 -7.48
C ALA A 66 -6.00 -8.33 -7.90
N VAL A 67 -5.90 -7.36 -6.98
CA VAL A 67 -6.14 -5.94 -7.29
C VAL A 67 -5.14 -5.44 -8.34
N ARG A 68 -3.85 -5.77 -8.21
CA ARG A 68 -2.83 -5.39 -9.19
C ARG A 68 -3.05 -6.03 -10.55
N GLU A 69 -3.49 -7.28 -10.58
CA GLU A 69 -3.82 -7.97 -11.82
C GLU A 69 -5.00 -7.30 -12.52
N ALA A 70 -6.06 -6.96 -11.79
CA ALA A 70 -7.18 -6.19 -12.31
C ALA A 70 -6.76 -4.80 -12.82
N GLU A 71 -5.87 -4.11 -12.08
CA GLU A 71 -5.31 -2.83 -12.53
C GLU A 71 -4.45 -2.95 -13.80
N ARG A 72 -3.65 -4.03 -13.92
CA ARG A 72 -2.87 -4.31 -15.14
C ARG A 72 -3.78 -4.60 -16.32
N CYS A 73 -4.80 -5.45 -16.14
CA CYS A 73 -5.77 -5.78 -17.17
C CYS A 73 -6.52 -4.52 -17.65
N ARG A 74 -6.97 -3.66 -16.72
CA ARG A 74 -7.63 -2.38 -17.04
C ARG A 74 -6.73 -1.41 -17.81
N LYS A 75 -5.43 -1.36 -17.51
CA LYS A 75 -4.47 -0.52 -18.24
C LYS A 75 -4.20 -1.05 -19.65
N ALA A 76 -4.22 -2.37 -19.84
CA ALA A 76 -4.01 -3.00 -21.15
C ALA A 76 -5.17 -2.77 -22.13
N THR A 77 -6.38 -2.44 -21.64
CA THR A 77 -7.57 -2.22 -22.48
C THR A 77 -7.77 -0.77 -22.92
N ARG A 78 -6.89 0.15 -22.54
CA ARG A 78 -6.99 1.57 -22.92
C ARG A 78 -5.91 1.86 -23.98
N PRO A 79 -6.24 1.86 -25.28
CA PRO A 79 -5.30 2.32 -26.30
C PRO A 79 -5.07 3.82 -26.07
N ASP A 80 -3.82 4.26 -26.17
CA ASP A 80 -3.47 5.69 -26.32
C ASP A 80 -4.12 6.28 -27.59
#